data_AF-A0A3D1IWD0-F1
#
_entry.id   AF-A0A3D1IWD0-F1
#
_cell.length_a   1.000
_cell.length_b   1.000
_cell.length_c   1.000
_cell.angle_alpha   90.00
_cell.angle_beta   90.00
_cell.angle_gamma   90.00
#
_symmetry.space_group_name_H-M   'P 1'
#
loop_
_entity.id
_entity.type
_entity.pdbx_description
1 polymer ?
#
loop_
_entity_poly.entity_id
_entity_poly.type
_entity_poly.pdbx_seq_one_letter_code
_entity_poly.pdbx_strand_id
1 'polypeptide(L)'
;IMLTARGDAVDRILGLEMGADDYLAKPFEPRELFARIRSVLRRTHALPPNLASSEAKFMVFGEWTLDLVARHLVNANRVVVALS
;
A
#
# COMPACT_ATOMS: atom_id res chain seq x y z
N ILE A 1 -0.90 -5.93 4.22
CA ILE A 1 -1.22 -7.28 4.75
C ILE A 1 -2.49 -7.20 5.57
N MET A 2 -3.49 -8.01 5.25
CA MET A 2 -4.73 -8.15 6.01
C MET A 2 -4.59 -9.23 7.08
N LEU A 3 -4.87 -8.89 8.34
CA LEU A 3 -4.69 -9.77 9.49
C LEU A 3 -6.04 -10.04 10.16
N THR A 4 -6.51 -11.29 10.16
CA THR A 4 -7.94 -11.57 10.37
C THR A 4 -8.16 -12.89 11.10
N ALA A 5 -9.33 -13.08 11.71
CA ALA A 5 -9.73 -14.38 12.29
C ALA A 5 -10.41 -15.30 11.28
N ARG A 6 -10.70 -14.81 10.08
CA ARG A 6 -11.35 -15.57 9.01
C ARG A 6 -10.30 -16.34 8.22
N GLY A 7 -10.20 -17.65 8.48
CA GLY A 7 -9.16 -18.52 7.94
C GLY A 7 -9.50 -19.24 6.65
N ASP A 8 -10.75 -19.11 6.17
CA ASP A 8 -11.20 -19.86 5.01
C ASP A 8 -10.55 -19.37 3.71
N ALA A 9 -10.34 -20.30 2.78
CA ALA A 9 -9.74 -20.00 1.48
C ALA A 9 -10.50 -18.91 0.72
N VAL A 10 -11.84 -18.89 0.86
CA VAL A 10 -12.72 -17.90 0.22
C VAL A 10 -12.44 -16.49 0.75
N ASP A 11 -12.33 -16.31 2.07
CA ASP A 11 -12.03 -15.00 2.65
C ASP A 11 -10.64 -14.49 2.23
N ARG A 12 -9.67 -15.41 2.11
CA ARG A 12 -8.33 -15.09 1.61
C ARG A 12 -8.38 -14.60 0.16
N ILE A 13 -9.11 -15.29 -0.71
CA ILE A 13 -9.23 -14.91 -2.13
C ILE A 13 -9.89 -13.54 -2.23
N LEU A 14 -11.03 -13.34 -1.57
CA LEU A 14 -11.73 -12.06 -1.55
C LEU A 14 -10.86 -10.93 -1.01
N GLY A 15 -10.13 -11.16 0.08
CA GLY A 15 -9.22 -10.17 0.65
C GLY A 15 -8.15 -9.71 -0.35
N LEU A 16 -7.57 -10.65 -1.10
CA LEU A 16 -6.59 -10.36 -2.14
C LEU A 16 -7.22 -9.64 -3.35
N GLU A 17 -8.40 -10.06 -3.80
CA GLU A 17 -9.12 -9.41 -4.90
C GLU A 17 -9.57 -7.98 -4.57
N MET A 18 -9.90 -7.71 -3.30
CA MET A 18 -10.19 -6.36 -2.80
C MET A 18 -8.94 -5.48 -2.65
N GLY A 19 -7.76 -5.99 -3.00
CA GLY A 19 -6.51 -5.22 -3.05
C GLY A 19 -5.60 -5.41 -1.84
N ALA A 20 -5.78 -6.44 -1.01
CA ALA A 20 -4.79 -6.75 0.02
C ALA A 20 -3.48 -7.26 -0.60
N ASP A 21 -2.33 -6.71 -0.17
CA ASP A 21 -1.02 -7.18 -0.64
C ASP A 21 -0.66 -8.61 -0.21
N ASP A 22 -1.22 -9.03 0.93
CA ASP A 22 -1.12 -10.36 1.53
C ASP A 22 -2.25 -10.53 2.55
N TYR A 23 -2.54 -11.77 2.93
CA TYR A 23 -3.63 -12.15 3.84
C TYR A 23 -3.14 -13.23 4.82
N LEU A 24 -3.30 -12.99 6.12
CA LEU A 24 -2.88 -13.91 7.18
C LEU A 24 -3.97 -14.07 8.25
N ALA A 25 -4.42 -15.31 8.43
CA ALA A 25 -5.42 -15.66 9.41
C ALA A 25 -4.82 -15.96 10.79
N LYS A 26 -5.56 -15.69 11.85
CA LYS A 26 -5.24 -15.99 13.25
C LYS A 26 -5.75 -17.38 13.64
N PRO A 27 -5.03 -18.12 14.51
CA PRO A 27 -3.72 -17.78 15.07
C PRO A 27 -2.59 -18.02 14.05
N PHE A 28 -1.58 -17.15 14.05
CA PHE A 28 -0.39 -17.28 13.21
C PHE A 28 0.87 -17.27 14.07
N GLU A 29 1.96 -17.76 13.51
CA GLU A 29 3.27 -17.69 14.16
C GLU A 29 3.92 -16.31 13.90
N PRO A 30 4.49 -15.63 14.93
CA PRO A 30 5.04 -14.28 14.76
C PRO A 30 6.12 -14.12 13.68
N ARG A 31 6.99 -15.12 13.49
CA ARG A 31 8.00 -15.11 12.43
C ARG A 31 7.38 -15.26 11.04
N GLU A 32 6.26 -15.96 10.90
CA GLU A 32 5.50 -16.00 9.65
C GLU A 32 5.05 -14.58 9.25
N LEU A 33 4.41 -13.86 10.17
CA LEU A 33 4.01 -12.48 9.94
C LEU A 33 5.22 -11.62 9.57
N PHE A 34 6.32 -11.74 10.31
CA PHE A 34 7.52 -10.96 10.06
C PHE A 34 8.16 -11.26 8.69
N ALA A 35 8.17 -12.51 8.25
CA ALA A 35 8.63 -12.90 6.93
C ALA A 35 7.75 -12.31 5.81
N ARG A 36 6.43 -12.34 5.99
CA ARG A 36 5.47 -11.78 5.04
C ARG A 36 5.59 -10.26 4.90
N ILE A 37 5.72 -9.54 6.02
CA ILE A 37 5.97 -8.09 6.02
C ILE A 37 7.22 -7.77 5.21
N ARG A 38 8.34 -8.46 5.46
CA ARG A 38 9.59 -8.25 4.70
C ARG A 38 9.42 -8.54 3.21
N SER A 39 8.65 -9.56 2.85
CA SER A 39 8.35 -9.88 1.45
C SER A 39 7.57 -8.75 0.75
N VAL A 40 6.56 -8.19 1.42
CA VAL A 40 5.79 -7.04 0.91
C VAL A 40 6.69 -5.82 0.73
N LEU A 41 7.48 -5.45 1.75
CA LEU A 41 8.38 -4.29 1.67
C LEU A 41 9.47 -4.43 0.61
N ARG A 42 9.98 -5.66 0.37
CA ARG A 42 10.93 -5.88 -0.72
C ARG A 42 10.31 -5.60 -2.08
N ARG A 43 9.03 -5.92 -2.29
CA ARG A 43 8.33 -5.62 -3.55
C ARG A 43 8.15 -4.12 -3.76
N THR A 44 7.90 -3.35 -2.71
CA THR A 44 7.76 -1.88 -2.82
C THR A 44 9.08 -1.17 -3.14
N HIS A 45 10.21 -1.74 -2.72
CA HIS A 45 11.55 -1.20 -2.98
C HIS A 45 12.25 -1.82 -4.20
N ALA A 46 11.63 -2.75 -4.92
CA ALA A 46 12.21 -3.42 -6.09
C ALA A 46 12.10 -2.57 -7.38
N LEU A 47 12.22 -1.26 -7.28
CA LEU A 47 12.44 -0.41 -8.45
C LEU A 47 13.85 -0.70 -8.97
N PRO A 48 14.05 -0.89 -10.29
CA PRO A 48 15.38 -0.96 -10.89
C PRO A 48 16.25 0.22 -10.39
N PRO A 49 17.58 0.06 -10.21
CA PRO A 49 18.45 1.14 -9.70
C PRO A 49 18.34 2.46 -10.48
N ASN A 50 18.00 2.34 -11.75
CA ASN A 50 17.76 3.37 -12.76
C ASN A 50 16.33 3.95 -12.76
N LEU A 51 15.44 3.37 -11.96
CA LEU A 51 14.09 3.83 -11.65
C LEU A 51 13.91 4.05 -10.13
N ALA A 52 15.01 4.02 -9.35
CA ALA A 52 15.00 4.46 -7.96
C ALA A 52 14.38 5.85 -7.98
N SER A 53 13.11 5.89 -7.55
CA SER A 53 12.28 7.07 -7.63
C SER A 53 13.07 8.19 -6.99
N SER A 54 13.28 9.29 -7.72
CA SER A 54 13.36 10.58 -7.05
C SER A 54 12.28 10.57 -5.97
N GLU A 55 12.60 10.94 -4.73
CA GLU A 55 11.60 11.14 -3.67
C GLU A 55 10.63 12.21 -4.18
N ALA A 56 9.69 11.81 -5.03
CA ALA A 56 8.74 12.69 -5.66
C ALA A 56 7.79 13.05 -4.54
N LYS A 57 8.06 14.17 -3.88
CA LYS A 57 7.21 14.71 -2.81
C LYS A 57 5.85 15.11 -3.37
N PHE A 58 5.80 15.39 -4.67
CA PHE A 58 4.61 15.78 -5.39
C PHE A 58 4.47 14.97 -6.69
N MET A 59 3.24 14.55 -6.98
CA MET A 59 2.86 13.99 -8.29
C MET A 59 1.75 14.84 -8.90
N VAL A 60 1.89 15.19 -10.17
CA VAL A 60 0.89 15.98 -10.90
C VAL A 60 0.20 15.09 -11.92
N PHE A 61 -1.14 15.13 -11.96
CA PHE A 61 -1.95 14.47 -12.97
C PHE A 61 -3.23 15.26 -13.21
N GLY A 62 -3.52 15.58 -14.47
CA GLY A 62 -4.61 16.52 -14.79
C GLY A 62 -4.44 17.84 -14.04
N GLU A 63 -5.50 18.29 -13.36
CA GLU A 63 -5.50 19.49 -12.51
C GLU A 63 -5.15 19.22 -11.04
N TRP A 64 -4.73 17.99 -10.72
CA TRP A 64 -4.45 17.56 -9.36
C TRP A 64 -2.96 17.48 -9.08
N THR A 65 -2.58 17.96 -7.90
CA THR A 65 -1.27 17.75 -7.29
C THR A 65 -1.45 16.89 -6.05
N LEU A 66 -0.84 15.72 -6.04
CA LEU A 66 -0.75 14.83 -4.89
C LEU A 66 0.52 15.14 -4.09
N ASP A 67 0.36 15.60 -2.86
CA ASP A 67 1.44 15.66 -1.88
C ASP A 67 1.54 14.28 -1.19
N LEU A 68 2.62 13.56 -1.48
CA LEU A 68 2.88 12.23 -0.93
C LEU A 68 3.36 12.26 0.53
N VAL A 69 3.84 13.42 0.99
CA VAL A 69 4.30 13.62 2.37
C VAL A 69 3.12 13.97 3.28
N ALA A 70 2.34 14.96 2.89
CA ALA A 70 1.18 15.44 3.65
C ALA A 70 -0.11 14.67 3.32
N ARG A 71 -0.04 13.68 2.42
CA ARG A 71 -1.14 12.77 2.04
C ARG A 71 -2.44 13.51 1.69
N HIS A 72 -2.35 14.48 0.79
CA HIS A 72 -3.52 15.20 0.31
C HIS A 72 -3.41 15.52 -1.17
N LEU A 73 -4.57 15.76 -1.79
CA LEU A 73 -4.70 16.25 -3.15
C LEU A 73 -5.04 17.74 -3.13
N VAL A 74 -4.42 18.51 -4.01
CA VAL A 74 -4.73 19.92 -4.27
C VAL A 74 -5.16 20.07 -5.71
N ASN A 75 -6.31 20.70 -5.98
CA ASN A 75 -6.73 21.03 -7.35
C ASN A 75 -6.30 22.44 -7.78
N ALA A 76 -6.60 22.81 -9.03
CA ALA A 76 -6.35 24.14 -9.58
C ALA A 76 -6.95 25.30 -8.75
N ASN A 77 -8.06 25.05 -8.05
CA ASN A 77 -8.73 26.02 -7.18
C ASN A 77 -8.16 26.05 -5.75
N ARG A 78 -7.06 25.34 -5.49
CA ARG A 78 -6.42 25.15 -4.17
C ARG A 78 -7.31 24.50 -3.11
N VAL A 79 -8.33 23.74 -3.53
CA VAL A 79 -9.10 22.90 -2.61
C VAL A 79 -8.24 21.71 -2.20
N VAL A 80 -8.12 21.49 -0.89
CA VAL A 80 -7.35 20.38 -0.30
C VAL A 80 -8.28 19.24 0.05
N VAL A 81 -7.98 18.04 -0.43
CA VAL A 81 -8.70 16.80 -0.11
C VAL A 81 -7.73 15.84 0.57
N ALA A 82 -7.98 15.51 1.84
CA ALA A 82 -7.16 14.54 2.58
C ALA A 82 -7.36 13.11 2.06
N LEU A 83 -6.27 12.34 2.00
CA LEU A 83 -6.30 10.92 1.66
C LEU A 83 -6.37 10.08 2.94
N SER A 84 -7.49 9.37 3.12
CA SER A 84 -7.70 8.39 4.19
C SER A 84 -6.73 7.22 4.12
#